data_AF-A0A4V2A416-F1
#
_entry.id   AF-A0A4V2A416-F1
#
_cell.length_a   1.000
_cell.length_b   1.000
_cell.length_c   1.000
_cell.angle_alpha   90.00
_cell.angle_beta   90.00
_cell.angle_gamma   90.00
#
_symmetry.space_group_name_H-M   'P 1'
#
loop_
_entity.id
_entity.type
_entity.pdbx_description
1 polymer ?
#
loop_
_entity_poly.entity_id
_entity_poly.type
_entity_poly.pdbx_seq_one_letter_code
_entity_poly.pdbx_strand_id
1 'polypeptide(L)'
;MCYALKTQSGATEAVIDDNCGISKFYAIANALSDHLQVQFMNQVDDADTLDWDFKYKDQFLTLHYNIFNGVSILPQQQVSQKSKNKLVMEVATFLERRAF
;
A
#
# COMPACT_ATOMS: atom_id res chain seq x y z
N MET A 1 3.21 -13.92 1.76
CA MET A 1 3.74 -13.60 3.10
C MET A 1 3.85 -12.09 3.16
N CYS A 2 3.05 -11.41 3.98
CA CYS A 2 3.12 -9.94 4.09
C CYS A 2 4.09 -9.56 5.21
N TYR A 3 5.11 -8.75 4.90
CA TYR A 3 6.11 -8.32 5.87
C TYR A 3 5.80 -6.89 6.32
N ALA A 4 5.40 -6.71 7.58
CA ALA A 4 5.28 -5.38 8.16
C ALA A 4 6.66 -4.88 8.57
N LEU A 5 7.24 -3.96 7.79
CA LEU A 5 8.52 -3.31 8.08
C LEU A 5 8.25 -1.93 8.70
N LYS A 6 8.89 -1.64 9.84
CA LYS A 6 8.82 -0.32 10.48
C LYS A 6 9.87 0.57 9.84
N THR A 7 9.44 1.64 9.19
CA THR A 7 10.35 2.66 8.62
C THR A 7 10.98 3.51 9.73
N GLN A 8 12.16 4.08 9.45
CA GLN A 8 12.95 4.87 10.42
C GLN A 8 12.24 6.14 10.93
N SER A 9 11.16 6.56 10.27
CA SER A 9 10.30 7.68 10.68
C SER A 9 9.18 7.29 11.67
N GLY A 10 9.09 6.01 12.06
CA GLY A 10 8.06 5.49 12.95
C GLY A 10 6.74 5.12 12.27
N ALA A 11 6.68 5.17 10.92
CA ALA A 11 5.53 4.71 10.15
C ALA A 11 5.64 3.21 9.81
N THR A 12 4.51 2.51 9.84
CA THR A 12 4.43 1.10 9.42
C THR A 12 4.29 1.04 7.90
N GLU A 13 5.17 0.29 7.25
CA GLU A 13 5.08 -0.09 5.84
C GLU A 13 4.73 -1.58 5.79
N ALA A 14 3.76 -1.94 4.96
CA ALA A 14 3.45 -3.34 4.69
C ALA A 14 3.98 -3.69 3.30
N VAL A 15 5.01 -4.55 3.25
CA VAL A 15 5.48 -5.17 2.02
C VAL A 15 4.55 -6.33 1.70
N ILE A 16 3.93 -6.25 0.52
CA ILE A 16 2.92 -7.22 0.10
C ILE A 16 3.59 -8.39 -0.60
N ASP A 17 4.60 -8.11 -1.45
CA ASP A 17 5.39 -9.13 -2.13
C ASP A 17 6.73 -8.56 -2.62
N ASP A 18 7.83 -9.20 -2.20
CA ASP A 18 9.18 -8.92 -2.71
C ASP A 18 9.34 -9.60 -4.08
N ASN A 19 9.77 -8.85 -5.10
CA ASN A 19 10.11 -9.37 -6.45
C ASN A 19 8.91 -9.63 -7.40
N CYS A 20 7.78 -8.93 -7.23
CA CYS A 20 6.64 -9.02 -8.14
C CYS A 20 6.65 -7.94 -9.24
N GLY A 21 6.13 -8.27 -10.42
CA GLY A 21 6.01 -7.32 -11.53
C GLY A 21 4.80 -6.39 -11.41
N ILE A 22 4.76 -5.36 -12.26
CA ILE A 22 3.69 -4.34 -12.32
C ILE A 22 2.27 -4.91 -12.45
N SER A 23 2.11 -6.14 -12.98
CA SER A 23 0.82 -6.81 -13.03
C SER A 23 0.22 -7.10 -11.64
N LYS A 24 1.06 -7.42 -10.64
CA LYS A 24 0.60 -7.65 -9.26
C LYS A 24 0.19 -6.34 -8.60
N PHE A 25 0.91 -5.25 -8.88
CA PHE A 25 0.50 -3.91 -8.45
C PHE A 25 -0.93 -3.58 -8.90
N TYR A 26 -1.24 -3.75 -10.19
CA TYR A 26 -2.58 -3.46 -10.70
C TYR A 26 -3.65 -4.41 -10.14
N ALA A 27 -3.30 -5.68 -9.90
CA ALA A 27 -4.22 -6.62 -9.25
C ALA A 27 -4.56 -6.19 -7.80
N ILE A 28 -3.56 -5.68 -7.07
CA ILE A 28 -3.75 -5.14 -5.71
C ILE A 28 -4.59 -3.85 -5.78
N ALA A 29 -4.26 -2.90 -6.66
CA ALA A 29 -5.02 -1.66 -6.82
C ALA A 29 -6.51 -1.93 -7.13
N ASN A 30 -6.79 -2.87 -8.03
CA ASN A 30 -8.15 -3.32 -8.33
C ASN A 30 -8.82 -3.94 -7.10
N ALA A 31 -8.11 -4.81 -6.36
CA ALA A 31 -8.66 -5.41 -5.15
C ALA A 31 -8.98 -4.36 -4.06
N LEU A 32 -8.15 -3.34 -3.90
CA LEU A 32 -8.41 -2.22 -2.98
C LEU A 32 -9.65 -1.43 -3.42
N SER A 33 -9.76 -1.10 -4.71
CA SER A 33 -10.90 -0.37 -5.27
C SER A 33 -12.22 -1.15 -5.14
N ASP A 34 -12.24 -2.40 -5.59
CA ASP A 34 -13.48 -3.17 -5.71
C ASP A 34 -14.03 -3.64 -4.35
N HIS A 35 -13.16 -3.84 -3.36
CA HIS A 35 -13.55 -4.51 -2.11
C HIS A 35 -13.41 -3.66 -0.86
N LEU A 36 -12.37 -2.83 -0.79
CA LEU A 36 -12.21 -1.86 0.30
C LEU A 36 -12.86 -0.52 -0.04
N GLN A 37 -13.36 -0.35 -1.28
CA GLN A 37 -14.03 0.85 -1.76
C GLN A 37 -13.18 2.09 -1.49
N VAL A 38 -11.88 1.96 -1.71
CA VAL A 38 -10.95 3.08 -1.53
C VAL A 38 -11.23 4.15 -2.58
N GLN A 39 -11.04 5.40 -2.21
CA GLN A 39 -11.17 6.52 -3.14
C GLN A 39 -9.81 6.79 -3.78
N PHE A 40 -9.68 6.53 -5.07
CA PHE A 40 -8.50 6.94 -5.83
C PHE A 40 -8.30 8.45 -5.76
N MET A 41 -7.05 8.89 -5.58
CA MET A 41 -6.68 10.30 -5.46
C MET A 41 -5.72 10.73 -6.57
N ASN A 42 -4.62 10.00 -6.76
CA ASN A 42 -3.55 10.39 -7.68
C ASN A 42 -2.71 9.18 -8.08
N GLN A 43 -2.06 9.26 -9.24
CA GLN A 43 -1.09 8.29 -9.71
C GLN A 43 0.14 9.01 -10.26
N VAL A 44 1.32 8.62 -9.79
CA VAL A 44 2.61 9.15 -10.28
C VAL A 44 3.40 7.98 -10.85
N ASP A 45 3.62 8.03 -12.16
CA ASP A 45 4.41 7.05 -12.91
C ASP A 45 5.77 7.67 -13.20
N ASP A 46 6.82 7.10 -12.64
CA ASP A 46 8.22 7.48 -12.82
C ASP A 46 8.99 6.29 -13.42
N ALA A 47 10.24 6.49 -13.85
CA ALA A 47 11.00 5.51 -14.63
C ALA A 47 11.06 4.11 -13.98
N ASP A 48 11.23 4.06 -12.65
CA ASP A 48 11.43 2.82 -11.89
C ASP A 48 10.35 2.58 -10.82
N THR A 49 9.41 3.52 -10.66
CA THR A 49 8.42 3.50 -9.57
C THR A 49 7.04 3.94 -10.02
N LEU A 50 6.02 3.36 -9.41
CA LEU A 50 4.63 3.75 -9.62
C LEU A 50 3.93 3.93 -8.28
N ASP A 51 3.55 5.16 -7.98
CA ASP A 51 2.80 5.52 -6.78
C ASP A 51 1.32 5.68 -7.10
N TRP A 52 0.47 5.02 -6.33
CA TRP A 52 -0.98 5.15 -6.42
C TRP A 52 -1.54 5.56 -5.07
N ASP A 53 -1.93 6.83 -5.01
CA ASP A 53 -2.48 7.46 -3.82
C ASP A 53 -3.98 7.21 -3.75
N PHE A 54 -4.44 6.79 -2.59
CA PHE A 54 -5.83 6.53 -2.31
C PHE A 54 -6.22 6.94 -0.89
N LYS A 55 -7.50 7.18 -0.70
CA LYS A 55 -8.10 7.47 0.59
C LYS A 55 -8.91 6.27 1.07
N TYR A 56 -8.64 5.81 2.28
CA TYR A 56 -9.38 4.74 2.94
C TYR A 56 -9.74 5.18 4.36
N LYS A 57 -11.03 5.16 4.72
CA LYS A 57 -11.54 5.55 6.05
C LYS A 57 -10.95 6.87 6.58
N ASP A 58 -10.99 7.92 5.74
CA ASP A 58 -10.45 9.25 6.08
C ASP A 58 -8.94 9.36 6.27
N GLN A 59 -8.18 8.34 5.84
CA GLN A 59 -6.72 8.39 5.81
C GLN A 59 -6.19 8.24 4.39
N PHE A 60 -5.10 8.96 4.12
CA PHE A 60 -4.39 8.90 2.85
C PHE A 60 -3.27 7.87 2.94
N LEU A 61 -3.30 6.93 2.01
CA LEU A 61 -2.35 5.84 1.85
C LEU A 61 -1.82 5.85 0.42
N THR A 62 -0.64 5.30 0.22
CA THR A 62 -0.02 5.14 -1.08
C THR A 62 0.32 3.67 -1.26
N LEU A 63 -0.11 3.10 -2.38
CA LEU A 63 0.39 1.84 -2.91
C LEU A 63 1.61 2.18 -3.75
N HIS A 64 2.78 1.78 -3.28
CA HIS A 64 4.05 2.05 -3.91
C HIS A 64 4.53 0.79 -4.65
N TYR A 65 4.87 0.94 -5.92
CA TYR A 65 5.61 -0.07 -6.67
C TYR A 65 7.00 0.44 -7.01
N ASN A 66 7.97 -0.45 -6.91
CA ASN A 66 9.33 -0.23 -7.35
C ASN A 66 9.83 -1.50 -8.07
N ILE A 67 10.47 -1.34 -9.23
CA ILE A 67 10.94 -2.49 -10.02
C ILE A 67 11.97 -3.37 -9.30
N PHE A 68 12.67 -2.85 -8.29
CA PHE A 68 13.66 -3.55 -7.48
C PHE A 68 13.07 -4.10 -6.17
N ASN A 69 12.11 -3.38 -5.56
CA ASN A 69 11.60 -3.69 -4.22
C ASN A 69 10.18 -4.28 -4.22
N GLY A 70 9.53 -4.42 -5.38
CA GLY A 70 8.19 -4.96 -5.49
C GLY A 70 7.12 -3.96 -5.08
N VAL A 71 6.10 -4.42 -4.32
CA VAL A 71 4.93 -3.60 -3.97
C VAL A 71 4.79 -3.45 -2.45
N SER A 72 4.64 -2.22 -1.99
CA SER A 72 4.41 -1.88 -0.60
C SER A 72 3.26 -0.87 -0.41
N ILE A 73 2.72 -0.80 0.81
CA ILE A 73 1.74 0.22 1.21
C ILE A 73 2.29 1.06 2.34
N LEU A 74 2.19 2.38 2.17
CA LEU A 74 2.71 3.37 3.11
C LEU A 74 1.67 4.46 3.43
N PRO A 75 1.65 4.98 4.66
CA PRO A 75 0.75 6.07 5.04
C PRO A 75 1.32 7.44 4.66
N GLN A 76 0.49 8.33 4.11
CA GLN A 76 0.93 9.72 3.87
C GLN A 76 1.09 10.48 5.20
N GLN A 77 2.08 11.36 5.29
CA GLN A 77 2.63 11.90 6.54
C GLN A 77 1.65 12.70 7.45
N GLN A 78 0.41 12.98 7.03
CA GLN A 78 -0.45 13.98 7.68
C GLN A 78 -1.23 13.56 8.95
N VAL A 79 -1.34 12.26 9.31
CA VAL A 79 -2.18 11.81 10.46
C VAL A 79 -1.36 11.18 11.62
N SER A 80 -1.89 11.20 12.84
CA SER A 80 -1.25 10.68 14.07
C SER A 80 -0.77 9.23 13.95
N GLN A 81 0.49 8.96 14.36
CA GLN A 81 1.20 7.68 14.14
C GLN A 81 0.45 6.41 14.59
N LYS A 82 -0.35 6.47 15.68
CA LYS A 82 -1.08 5.30 16.19
C LYS A 82 -2.24 4.85 15.31
N SER A 83 -2.88 5.76 14.59
CA SER A 83 -4.03 5.44 13.73
C SER A 83 -3.58 4.84 12.39
N LYS A 84 -2.49 5.37 11.82
CA LYS A 84 -1.86 4.88 10.58
C LYS A 84 -1.49 3.41 10.65
N ASN A 85 -0.85 3.01 11.74
CA ASN A 85 -0.39 1.63 11.91
C ASN A 85 -1.55 0.62 11.89
N LYS A 86 -2.74 0.99 12.37
CA LYS A 86 -3.90 0.09 12.33
C LYS A 86 -4.43 -0.10 10.92
N LEU A 87 -4.53 0.97 10.13
CA LEU A 87 -5.08 0.87 8.77
C LEU A 87 -4.12 0.17 7.82
N VAL A 88 -2.82 0.43 7.91
CA VAL A 88 -1.81 -0.31 7.12
C VAL A 88 -1.89 -1.81 7.41
N MET A 89 -2.01 -2.18 8.69
CA MET A 89 -2.19 -3.59 9.09
C MET A 89 -3.53 -4.18 8.63
N GLU A 90 -4.61 -3.39 8.63
CA GLU A 90 -5.92 -3.83 8.13
C GLU A 90 -5.85 -4.15 6.63
N VAL A 91 -5.24 -3.26 5.84
CA VAL A 91 -5.06 -3.46 4.40
C VAL A 91 -4.12 -4.64 4.13
N ALA A 92 -3.01 -4.75 4.86
CA ALA A 92 -2.09 -5.88 4.74
C ALA A 92 -2.80 -7.22 5.05
N THR A 93 -3.57 -7.28 6.14
CA THR A 93 -4.34 -8.47 6.54
C THR A 93 -5.41 -8.83 5.50
N PHE A 94 -6.06 -7.82 4.91
CA PHE A 94 -7.02 -8.02 3.83
C PHE A 94 -6.36 -8.65 2.60
N LEU A 95 -5.19 -8.13 2.20
CA LEU A 95 -4.44 -8.65 1.04
C LEU A 95 -3.89 -10.06 1.30
N GLU A 96 -3.38 -10.34 2.50
CA GLU A 96 -2.88 -11.67 2.89
C GLU A 96 -3.97 -12.75 2.78
N ARG A 97 -5.19 -12.46 3.28
CA ARG A 97 -6.32 -13.40 3.22
C ARG A 97 -6.77 -13.71 1.81
N ARG A 98 -6.38 -12.90 0.84
CA ARG A 98 -6.82 -13.00 -0.54
C ARG A 98 -5.86 -13.77 -1.45
N ALA A 99 -4.76 -14.29 -0.89
CA ALA A 99 -3.78 -15.12 -1.58
C ALA A 99 -3.28 -14.46 -2.88
N PHE A 100 -2.55 -13.36 -2.72
CA PHE A 100 -1.62 -12.87 -3.74
C PHE A 100 -0.21 -13.36 -3.45
#